data_AF-A0A7J7JCN1-F1
#
_entry.id   AF-A0A7J7JCN1-F1
#
_cell.length_a   1.000
_cell.length_b   1.000
_cell.length_c   1.000
_cell.angle_alpha   90.00
_cell.angle_beta   90.00
_cell.angle_gamma   90.00
#
_symmetry.space_group_name_H-M   'P 1'
#
loop_
_entity.id
_entity.type
_entity.pdbx_description
1 polymer ?
#
loop_
_entity_poly.entity_id
_entity_poly.type
_entity_poly.pdbx_seq_one_letter_code
_entity_poly.pdbx_strand_id
1 'polypeptide(L)'
;MIQLTDLNVSCNDEWIVADQDGVTTPTATPIATNRPAQVFVIGKVKWDQLHLMITKSTTPDLIKMAARCDEYYRQQIKSGRRVFGAAEVKRSQPLLSEESDDGGLVAEEQQTINHRRHWQTPLAKCKLLDFLCLPQHGTLLGGNVMFEGHNLSLVCYHGINLRSKSWVVFIMQEPGVSFSTEAQEVIDEDGDTATSIIQDFMFNLGHSNTRNITSLSRMATICKVTRSQIPPTFTSVADCFSYAFANADLRAFMKLEAIPPSSPESPEPKPSANTPPAPAKSRSSSTRKIHRYNHDVDIIFELPGLQLHMKTEHPQTHLPPVSSDVDKPVVTVSFVTEFDGHISVAMDAELILYLHDVVTSYVREKDTQKGDEAKVTEVQSSIKFNTDPTSELKKDWRLFECITWQLEPSVRLLSWTGRGIEPVGVDYVLQKLGFSHARTTIPKWIQRGVMDPCDLMCASLVTSLMEYMKDKKRKEDNSTTNKEIASGT
;
A
#
# COMPACT_ATOMS: atom_id res chain seq x y z
N MET A 1 0.03 -15.65 5.38
CA MET A 1 -1.38 -16.09 5.34
C MET A 1 -2.26 -14.85 5.38
N ILE A 2 -3.39 -14.85 4.65
CA ILE A 2 -4.30 -13.71 4.57
C ILE A 2 -5.73 -14.22 4.82
N GLN A 3 -6.51 -13.47 5.60
CA GLN A 3 -7.95 -13.63 5.73
C GLN A 3 -8.58 -12.27 5.45
N LEU A 4 -9.59 -12.24 4.58
CA LEU A 4 -10.22 -11.02 4.09
C LEU A 4 -11.74 -11.22 4.03
N THR A 5 -12.49 -10.23 4.49
CA THR A 5 -13.96 -10.23 4.53
C THR A 5 -14.51 -8.96 3.87
N ASP A 6 -15.58 -9.13 3.09
CA ASP A 6 -16.31 -8.06 2.38
C ASP A 6 -15.42 -7.11 1.56
N LEU A 7 -14.59 -7.68 0.67
CA LEU A 7 -13.79 -6.90 -0.28
C LEU A 7 -14.67 -6.34 -1.41
N ASN A 8 -14.67 -5.01 -1.56
CA ASN A 8 -15.24 -4.31 -2.70
C ASN A 8 -14.12 -3.55 -3.43
N VAL A 9 -14.00 -3.77 -4.74
CA VAL A 9 -13.03 -3.07 -5.59
C VAL A 9 -13.77 -2.45 -6.76
N SER A 10 -13.57 -1.15 -6.96
CA SER A 10 -14.09 -0.41 -8.12
C SER A 10 -12.97 0.34 -8.81
N CYS A 11 -12.96 0.34 -10.14
CA CYS A 11 -12.04 1.13 -10.96
C CYS A 11 -12.84 1.81 -12.06
N ASN A 12 -12.76 3.13 -12.13
CA ASN A 12 -13.46 3.95 -13.12
C ASN A 12 -12.47 4.92 -13.79
N ASP A 13 -12.72 5.30 -15.02
CA ASP A 13 -12.04 6.39 -15.70
C ASP A 13 -12.90 7.66 -15.72
N GLU A 14 -12.26 8.82 -15.61
CA GLU A 14 -12.88 10.15 -15.66
C GLU A 14 -12.18 10.99 -16.72
N TRP A 15 -12.97 11.56 -17.63
CA TRP A 15 -12.49 12.40 -18.73
C TRP A 15 -13.24 13.73 -18.70
N ILE A 16 -12.50 14.81 -18.51
CA ILE A 16 -13.05 16.18 -18.54
C ILE A 16 -12.32 16.93 -19.63
N VAL A 17 -13.06 17.43 -20.63
CA VAL A 17 -12.51 18.28 -21.68
C VAL A 17 -13.22 19.62 -21.59
N ALA A 18 -12.47 20.71 -21.42
CA ALA A 18 -13.04 22.04 -21.40
C ALA A 18 -13.45 22.43 -22.83
N ASP A 19 -14.67 22.92 -22.99
CA ASP A 19 -15.20 23.34 -24.29
C ASP A 19 -14.42 24.58 -24.78
N GLN A 20 -13.99 24.57 -26.04
CA GLN A 20 -13.25 25.69 -26.65
C GLN A 20 -14.18 26.80 -27.17
N ASP A 21 -15.48 26.73 -26.87
CA ASP A 21 -16.46 27.74 -27.27
C ASP A 21 -16.43 28.95 -26.31
N GLY A 22 -15.46 29.86 -26.46
CA GLY A 22 -15.52 31.12 -25.71
C GLY A 22 -14.33 32.09 -25.72
N VAL A 23 -13.30 31.95 -26.57
CA VAL A 23 -12.18 32.92 -26.57
C VAL A 23 -12.04 33.63 -27.92
N THR A 24 -12.93 34.59 -28.16
CA THR A 24 -12.73 35.69 -29.12
C THR A 24 -12.68 37.04 -28.39
N THR A 25 -11.70 37.22 -27.49
CA THR A 25 -11.24 38.58 -27.09
C THR A 25 -9.80 38.52 -26.56
N PRO A 26 -8.84 39.26 -27.14
CA PRO A 26 -7.43 39.19 -26.77
C PRO A 26 -7.06 40.16 -25.63
N THR A 27 -7.85 40.21 -24.55
CA THR A 27 -7.58 41.16 -23.44
C THR A 27 -8.14 40.69 -22.08
N ALA A 28 -8.00 39.40 -21.76
CA ALA A 28 -8.22 38.92 -20.40
C ALA A 28 -6.97 38.19 -19.92
N THR A 29 -6.43 38.66 -18.81
CA THR A 29 -5.34 38.04 -18.04
C THR A 29 -5.53 36.53 -17.93
N PRO A 30 -4.48 35.71 -18.15
CA PRO A 30 -4.61 34.26 -18.09
C PRO A 30 -4.97 33.87 -16.66
N ILE A 31 -6.20 33.38 -16.46
CA ILE A 31 -6.57 32.74 -15.20
C ILE A 31 -5.67 31.51 -15.07
N ALA A 32 -4.88 31.45 -14.00
CA ALA A 32 -3.86 30.45 -13.69
C ALA A 32 -4.40 29.00 -13.52
N THR A 33 -5.62 28.70 -13.96
CA THR A 33 -6.32 27.42 -13.76
C THR A 33 -7.03 26.90 -15.00
N ASN A 34 -6.71 27.40 -16.20
CA ASN A 34 -7.30 26.84 -17.41
C ASN A 34 -6.69 25.45 -17.67
N ARG A 35 -7.36 24.39 -17.18
CA ARG A 35 -7.01 22.98 -17.38
C ARG A 35 -7.81 22.46 -18.58
N PRO A 36 -7.27 22.50 -19.80
CA PRO A 36 -8.07 22.33 -21.01
C PRO A 36 -8.55 20.89 -21.23
N ALA A 37 -7.85 19.89 -20.68
CA ALA A 37 -8.33 18.51 -20.60
C ALA A 37 -7.73 17.76 -19.40
N GLN A 38 -8.49 16.83 -18.83
CA GLN A 38 -8.12 16.00 -17.68
C GLN A 38 -8.52 14.54 -17.92
N VAL A 39 -7.59 13.62 -17.68
CA VAL A 39 -7.82 12.17 -17.78
C VAL A 39 -7.34 11.49 -16.51
N PHE A 40 -8.27 10.93 -15.74
CA PHE A 40 -8.00 10.36 -14.43
C PHE A 40 -8.49 8.91 -14.34
N VAL A 41 -7.74 8.09 -13.61
CA VAL A 41 -8.18 6.75 -13.21
C VAL A 41 -8.47 6.75 -11.71
N ILE A 42 -9.67 6.31 -11.33
CA ILE A 42 -10.17 6.28 -9.96
C ILE A 42 -10.27 4.84 -9.48
N GLY A 43 -9.38 4.42 -8.59
CA GLY A 43 -9.44 3.14 -7.88
C GLY A 43 -9.99 3.31 -6.47
N LYS A 44 -10.95 2.48 -6.08
CA LYS A 44 -11.44 2.40 -4.69
C LYS A 44 -11.43 0.94 -4.23
N VAL A 45 -10.83 0.70 -3.07
CA VAL A 45 -10.76 -0.60 -2.42
C VAL A 45 -11.35 -0.45 -1.02
N LYS A 46 -12.40 -1.22 -0.73
CA LYS A 46 -13.03 -1.26 0.60
C LYS A 46 -13.00 -2.67 1.16
N TRP A 47 -12.80 -2.80 2.46
CA TRP A 47 -12.91 -4.09 3.16
C TRP A 47 -13.51 -3.93 4.56
N ASP A 48 -14.13 -4.99 5.07
CA ASP A 48 -14.54 -5.04 6.47
C ASP A 48 -13.36 -5.48 7.34
N GLN A 49 -12.93 -6.75 7.24
CA GLN A 49 -11.82 -7.29 8.03
C GLN A 49 -10.67 -7.77 7.15
N LEU A 50 -9.47 -7.24 7.39
CA LEU A 50 -8.23 -7.70 6.75
C LEU A 50 -7.22 -8.17 7.81
N HIS A 51 -6.96 -9.48 7.84
CA HIS A 51 -5.99 -10.09 8.72
C HIS A 51 -4.82 -10.67 7.93
N LEU A 52 -3.62 -10.17 8.20
CA LEU A 52 -2.40 -10.59 7.56
C LEU A 52 -1.45 -11.21 8.60
N MET A 53 -0.85 -12.34 8.26
CA MET A 53 0.16 -13.01 9.06
C MET A 53 1.38 -13.28 8.22
N ILE A 54 2.52 -12.70 8.63
CA ILE A 54 3.80 -12.78 7.94
C ILE A 54 4.90 -13.32 8.84
N THR A 55 5.86 -13.99 8.20
CA THR A 55 7.15 -14.36 8.76
C THR A 55 8.26 -13.65 7.99
N LYS A 56 9.49 -13.66 8.50
CA LYS A 56 10.65 -13.08 7.79
C LYS A 56 10.76 -13.58 6.35
N SER A 57 10.61 -14.88 6.13
CA SER A 57 10.66 -15.52 4.81
C SER A 57 9.47 -15.18 3.90
N THR A 58 8.36 -14.66 4.45
CA THR A 58 7.18 -14.30 3.66
C THR A 58 7.42 -13.00 2.86
N THR A 59 8.30 -12.12 3.35
CA THR A 59 8.60 -10.83 2.72
C THR A 59 9.06 -10.94 1.26
N PRO A 60 10.07 -11.76 0.91
CA PRO A 60 10.47 -11.95 -0.48
C PRO A 60 9.38 -12.59 -1.33
N ASP A 61 8.59 -13.51 -0.76
CA ASP A 61 7.50 -14.16 -1.47
C ASP A 61 6.36 -13.18 -1.80
N LEU A 62 6.06 -12.22 -0.91
CA LEU A 62 5.11 -11.15 -1.18
C LEU A 62 5.58 -10.22 -2.29
N ILE A 63 6.88 -9.90 -2.34
CA ILE A 63 7.45 -9.09 -3.42
C ILE A 63 7.35 -9.83 -4.75
N LYS A 64 7.71 -11.12 -4.78
CA LYS A 64 7.56 -11.97 -5.98
C LYS A 64 6.10 -12.10 -6.40
N MET A 65 5.18 -12.22 -5.44
CA MET A 65 3.75 -12.24 -5.70
C MET A 65 3.28 -10.93 -6.31
N ALA A 66 3.68 -9.77 -5.77
CA ALA A 66 3.34 -8.47 -6.32
C ALA A 66 3.85 -8.31 -7.76
N ALA A 67 5.10 -8.69 -8.03
CA ALA A 67 5.66 -8.69 -9.38
C ALA A 67 4.90 -9.64 -10.33
N ARG A 68 4.48 -10.82 -9.85
CA ARG A 68 3.65 -11.74 -10.62
C ARG A 68 2.24 -11.21 -10.87
N CYS A 69 1.64 -10.51 -9.91
CA CYS A 69 0.34 -9.87 -10.07
C CYS A 69 0.42 -8.77 -11.12
N ASP A 70 1.49 -7.96 -11.11
CA ASP A 70 1.77 -6.95 -12.13
C ASP A 70 1.94 -7.58 -13.51
N GLU A 71 2.76 -8.63 -13.63
CA GLU A 71 2.93 -9.37 -14.88
C GLU A 71 1.62 -10.01 -15.37
N TYR A 72 0.86 -10.64 -14.47
CA TYR A 72 -0.44 -11.21 -14.80
C TYR A 72 -1.41 -10.11 -15.25
N TYR A 73 -1.41 -8.94 -14.61
CA TYR A 73 -2.24 -7.81 -15.02
C TYR A 73 -1.88 -7.32 -16.42
N ARG A 74 -0.58 -7.11 -16.71
CA ARG A 74 -0.11 -6.78 -18.06
C ARG A 74 -0.50 -7.85 -19.07
N GLN A 75 -0.37 -9.12 -18.71
CA GLN A 75 -0.77 -10.24 -19.55
C GLN A 75 -2.27 -10.31 -19.76
N GLN A 76 -3.10 -10.03 -18.75
CA GLN A 76 -4.56 -10.03 -18.87
C GLN A 76 -5.07 -8.85 -19.68
N ILE A 77 -4.41 -7.69 -19.62
CA ILE A 77 -4.69 -6.59 -20.56
C ILE A 77 -4.33 -7.02 -21.98
N LYS A 78 -3.12 -7.56 -22.19
CA LYS A 78 -2.66 -8.03 -23.50
C LYS A 78 -3.50 -9.19 -24.03
N SER A 79 -3.96 -10.11 -23.18
CA SER A 79 -4.78 -11.27 -23.54
C SER A 79 -6.24 -10.90 -23.71
N GLY A 80 -6.75 -9.94 -22.93
CA GLY A 80 -8.04 -9.28 -23.16
C GLY A 80 -8.11 -8.72 -24.58
N ARG A 81 -7.01 -8.14 -25.09
CA ARG A 81 -6.91 -7.75 -26.51
C ARG A 81 -7.02 -8.94 -27.48
N ARG A 82 -6.51 -10.12 -27.12
CA ARG A 82 -6.63 -11.35 -27.94
C ARG A 82 -8.01 -11.99 -27.84
N VAL A 83 -8.67 -11.98 -26.68
CA VAL A 83 -10.02 -12.52 -26.48
C VAL A 83 -11.08 -11.64 -27.15
N PHE A 84 -10.88 -10.31 -27.19
CA PHE A 84 -11.66 -9.39 -28.03
C PHE A 84 -11.09 -9.20 -29.46
N GLY A 85 -10.12 -10.04 -29.85
CA GLY A 85 -9.45 -10.05 -31.15
C GLY A 85 -9.60 -11.37 -31.92
N ALA A 86 -10.40 -12.31 -31.42
CA ALA A 86 -10.66 -13.59 -32.08
C ALA A 86 -11.72 -13.45 -33.20
N ALA A 87 -11.39 -12.69 -34.23
CA ALA A 87 -11.96 -12.82 -35.57
C ALA A 87 -10.83 -12.61 -36.58
N GLU A 88 -10.37 -13.75 -37.09
CA GLU A 88 -9.48 -14.01 -38.23
C GLU A 88 -8.84 -12.82 -38.95
N VAL A 89 -7.50 -12.84 -39.06
CA VAL A 89 -6.84 -12.64 -40.37
C VAL A 89 -5.64 -13.58 -40.46
N LYS A 90 -5.75 -14.60 -41.32
CA LYS A 90 -4.60 -15.30 -41.91
C LYS A 90 -3.73 -14.25 -42.60
N ARG A 91 -2.59 -13.89 -42.01
CA ARG A 91 -1.60 -13.02 -42.66
C ARG A 91 -0.57 -13.90 -43.37
N SER A 92 -0.71 -13.97 -44.69
CA SER A 92 0.40 -14.25 -45.59
C SER A 92 1.53 -13.26 -45.32
N GLN A 93 2.75 -13.79 -45.18
CA GLN A 93 3.98 -13.04 -44.99
C GLN A 93 4.23 -12.05 -46.13
N PRO A 94 4.93 -10.95 -45.83
CA PRO A 94 6.15 -10.67 -46.56
C PRO A 94 7.35 -10.60 -45.61
N LEU A 95 8.45 -11.18 -46.08
CA LEU A 95 9.77 -11.13 -45.49
C LEU A 95 10.27 -9.69 -45.36
N LEU A 96 10.42 -9.19 -44.14
CA LEU A 96 11.53 -8.32 -43.76
C LEU A 96 11.93 -8.69 -42.33
N SER A 97 13.21 -9.02 -42.20
CA SER A 97 13.92 -9.43 -41.00
C SER A 97 13.89 -8.35 -39.92
N GLU A 98 13.14 -8.59 -38.84
CA GLU A 98 13.36 -7.94 -37.54
C GLU A 98 14.35 -8.80 -36.75
N GLU A 99 15.57 -8.30 -36.61
CA GLU A 99 16.50 -8.80 -35.60
C GLU A 99 15.93 -8.48 -34.21
N SER A 100 15.80 -9.53 -33.42
CA SER A 100 15.33 -9.51 -32.04
C SER A 100 16.37 -8.84 -31.12
N ASP A 101 16.11 -7.58 -30.75
CA ASP A 101 16.74 -6.90 -29.61
C ASP A 101 15.71 -6.73 -28.47
N ASP A 102 15.47 -7.81 -27.74
CA ASP A 102 14.63 -7.84 -26.53
C ASP A 102 15.42 -7.44 -25.26
N GLY A 103 16.73 -7.20 -25.40
CA GLY A 103 17.64 -6.88 -24.29
C GLY A 103 17.71 -5.39 -23.94
N GLY A 104 17.60 -4.50 -24.92
CA GLY A 104 17.69 -3.05 -24.72
C GLY A 104 16.47 -2.43 -24.02
N LEU A 105 15.26 -2.85 -24.40
CA LEU A 105 14.00 -2.30 -23.87
C LEU A 105 13.83 -2.56 -22.36
N VAL A 106 14.23 -3.74 -21.90
CA VAL A 106 14.15 -4.11 -20.47
C VAL A 106 15.11 -3.28 -19.62
N ALA A 107 16.28 -2.91 -20.17
CA ALA A 107 17.25 -2.07 -19.46
C ALA A 107 16.77 -0.62 -19.32
N GLU A 108 16.13 -0.05 -20.34
CA GLU A 108 15.52 1.28 -20.28
C GLU A 108 14.29 1.32 -19.35
N GLU A 109 13.45 0.27 -19.38
CA GLU A 109 12.29 0.14 -18.49
C GLU A 109 12.72 -0.01 -17.01
N GLN A 110 13.80 -0.75 -16.76
CA GLN A 110 14.36 -0.86 -15.41
C GLN A 110 14.96 0.47 -14.91
N GLN A 111 15.59 1.25 -15.79
CA GLN A 111 16.13 2.57 -15.45
C GLN A 111 15.03 3.61 -15.20
N THR A 112 13.96 3.63 -16.00
CA THR A 112 12.80 4.51 -15.77
C THR A 112 12.07 4.19 -14.46
N ILE A 113 11.97 2.90 -14.09
CA ILE A 113 11.48 2.46 -12.77
C ILE A 113 12.41 2.93 -11.65
N ASN A 114 13.73 2.85 -11.83
CA ASN A 114 14.70 3.32 -10.85
C ASN A 114 14.64 4.86 -10.67
N HIS A 115 14.37 5.59 -11.76
CA HIS A 115 14.26 7.05 -11.76
C HIS A 115 12.86 7.56 -11.35
N ARG A 116 11.89 6.65 -11.15
CA ARG A 116 10.50 7.00 -10.80
C ARG A 116 9.86 7.98 -11.80
N ARG A 117 10.17 7.80 -13.09
CA ARG A 117 9.68 8.60 -14.22
C ARG A 117 8.54 7.86 -14.92
N HIS A 118 7.37 7.84 -14.29
CA HIS A 118 6.23 7.04 -14.73
C HIS A 118 5.29 7.77 -15.71
N TRP A 119 5.27 9.11 -15.67
CA TRP A 119 4.28 9.92 -16.40
C TRP A 119 4.72 10.38 -17.80
N GLN A 120 6.01 10.32 -18.12
CA GLN A 120 6.55 10.73 -19.42
C GLN A 120 5.93 9.95 -20.59
N THR A 121 5.85 8.62 -20.46
CA THR A 121 5.28 7.76 -21.50
C THR A 121 3.77 7.99 -21.72
N PRO A 122 2.91 8.02 -20.67
CA PRO A 122 1.50 8.37 -20.83
C PRO A 122 1.30 9.75 -21.46
N LEU A 123 2.04 10.78 -21.02
CA LEU A 123 1.94 12.14 -21.57
C LEU A 123 2.31 12.19 -23.06
N ALA A 124 3.41 11.53 -23.45
CA ALA A 124 3.82 11.43 -24.85
C ALA A 124 2.79 10.69 -25.72
N LYS A 125 2.19 9.60 -25.20
CA LYS A 125 1.14 8.84 -25.90
C LYS A 125 -0.15 9.64 -26.05
N CYS A 126 -0.50 10.45 -25.05
CA CYS A 126 -1.69 11.31 -25.08
C CYS A 126 -1.70 12.26 -26.28
N LYS A 127 -0.53 12.82 -26.63
CA LYS A 127 -0.35 13.72 -27.78
C LYS A 127 -0.58 13.04 -29.14
N LEU A 128 -0.48 11.71 -29.19
CA LEU A 128 -0.67 10.94 -30.43
C LEU A 128 -2.14 10.57 -30.67
N LEU A 129 -3.05 11.01 -29.80
CA LEU A 129 -4.49 10.71 -29.86
C LEU A 129 -5.28 11.95 -30.31
N ASP A 130 -4.94 12.48 -31.50
CA ASP A 130 -5.58 13.67 -32.09
C ASP A 130 -7.11 13.55 -32.18
N PHE A 131 -7.64 12.33 -32.29
CA PHE A 131 -9.08 12.05 -32.34
C PHE A 131 -9.83 12.29 -31.03
N LEU A 132 -9.12 12.46 -29.91
CA LEU A 132 -9.74 12.74 -28.60
C LEU A 132 -9.95 14.24 -28.37
N CYS A 133 -9.65 15.09 -29.36
CA CYS A 133 -9.73 16.56 -29.26
C CYS A 133 -8.94 17.11 -28.05
N LEU A 134 -7.88 16.40 -27.64
CA LEU A 134 -7.05 16.81 -26.53
C LEU A 134 -6.12 17.94 -26.99
N PRO A 135 -5.98 19.00 -26.18
CA PRO A 135 -5.08 20.10 -26.47
C PRO A 135 -3.63 19.61 -26.48
N GLN A 136 -2.83 20.12 -27.43
CA GLN A 136 -1.42 19.74 -27.59
C GLN A 136 -0.55 20.03 -26.35
N HIS A 137 -0.96 21.02 -25.55
CA HIS A 137 -0.32 21.38 -24.29
C HIS A 137 -1.38 21.52 -23.19
N GLY A 138 -0.95 21.30 -21.93
CA GLY A 138 -1.78 21.54 -20.76
C GLY A 138 -2.76 20.41 -20.40
N THR A 139 -2.75 19.29 -21.13
CA THR A 139 -3.52 18.09 -20.72
C THR A 139 -2.98 17.55 -19.39
N LEU A 140 -3.89 17.36 -18.43
CA LEU A 140 -3.60 16.84 -17.11
C LEU A 140 -3.89 15.33 -17.08
N LEU A 141 -2.90 14.52 -16.75
CA LEU A 141 -3.09 13.09 -16.53
C LEU A 141 -2.95 12.79 -15.05
N GLY A 142 -3.71 11.84 -14.54
CA GLY A 142 -3.64 11.55 -13.12
C GLY A 142 -4.37 10.32 -12.68
N GLY A 143 -4.45 10.16 -11.37
CA GLY A 143 -5.23 9.11 -10.75
C GLY A 143 -5.55 9.40 -9.29
N ASN A 144 -6.61 8.76 -8.81
CA ASN A 144 -7.01 8.77 -7.41
C ASN A 144 -7.18 7.33 -6.93
N VAL A 145 -6.49 6.97 -5.85
CA VAL A 145 -6.53 5.64 -5.25
C VAL A 145 -6.97 5.77 -3.80
N MET A 146 -8.08 5.14 -3.46
CA MET A 146 -8.63 5.16 -2.10
C MET A 146 -8.70 3.74 -1.53
N PHE A 147 -8.22 3.58 -0.30
CA PHE A 147 -8.30 2.35 0.49
C PHE A 147 -9.04 2.66 1.79
N GLU A 148 -10.16 1.97 2.05
CA GLU A 148 -10.94 2.15 3.27
C GLU A 148 -11.23 0.79 3.92
N GLY A 149 -10.80 0.61 5.17
CA GLY A 149 -11.04 -0.60 5.94
C GLY A 149 -11.87 -0.34 7.19
N HIS A 150 -12.62 -1.33 7.67
CA HIS A 150 -13.16 -1.28 9.03
C HIS A 150 -12.12 -1.78 10.06
N ASN A 151 -11.43 -2.88 9.76
CA ASN A 151 -10.40 -3.46 10.63
C ASN A 151 -9.20 -3.95 9.80
N LEU A 152 -7.99 -3.63 10.26
CA LEU A 152 -6.75 -4.17 9.73
C LEU A 152 -5.90 -4.72 10.87
N SER A 153 -5.52 -5.99 10.78
CA SER A 153 -4.58 -6.60 11.72
C SER A 153 -3.40 -7.24 11.00
N LEU A 154 -2.19 -6.99 11.47
CA LEU A 154 -0.95 -7.56 10.94
C LEU A 154 -0.19 -8.28 12.06
N VAL A 155 0.07 -9.57 11.87
CA VAL A 155 0.88 -10.41 12.75
C VAL A 155 2.26 -10.62 12.13
N CYS A 156 3.30 -10.11 12.78
CA CYS A 156 4.69 -10.23 12.35
C CYS A 156 5.47 -11.15 13.28
N TYR A 157 5.75 -12.37 12.85
CA TYR A 157 6.58 -13.29 13.63
C TYR A 157 8.04 -12.85 13.63
N HIS A 158 8.71 -12.91 14.80
CA HIS A 158 10.11 -12.55 14.90
C HIS A 158 11.04 -13.56 14.21
N GLY A 159 10.63 -14.82 14.03
CA GLY A 159 11.40 -15.84 13.31
C GLY A 159 10.92 -16.07 11.87
N ILE A 160 11.64 -16.95 11.18
CA ILE A 160 11.30 -17.41 9.82
C ILE A 160 10.04 -18.26 9.77
N ASN A 161 9.64 -18.87 10.90
CA ASN A 161 8.54 -19.82 10.98
C ASN A 161 7.48 -19.35 11.99
N LEU A 162 6.26 -19.86 11.82
CA LEU A 162 5.14 -19.67 12.75
C LEU A 162 5.38 -20.31 14.14
N ARG A 163 6.52 -20.99 14.33
CA ARG A 163 6.97 -21.57 15.61
C ARG A 163 7.80 -20.61 16.45
N SER A 164 7.82 -19.32 16.16
CA SER A 164 8.60 -18.35 16.94
C SER A 164 8.07 -18.24 18.38
N LYS A 165 8.94 -17.90 19.33
CA LYS A 165 8.57 -17.71 20.75
C LYS A 165 7.71 -16.45 20.95
N SER A 166 7.94 -15.44 20.13
CA SER A 166 7.24 -14.17 20.20
C SER A 166 6.98 -13.59 18.80
N TRP A 167 5.99 -12.72 18.72
CA TRP A 167 5.60 -11.98 17.52
C TRP A 167 5.08 -10.59 17.91
N VAL A 168 4.97 -9.71 16.93
CA VAL A 168 4.34 -8.40 17.07
C VAL A 168 2.98 -8.44 16.39
N VAL A 169 1.99 -7.81 17.00
CA VAL A 169 0.66 -7.64 16.41
C VAL A 169 0.36 -6.15 16.30
N PHE A 170 0.01 -5.72 15.10
CA PHE A 170 -0.49 -4.39 14.78
C PHE A 170 -2.00 -4.52 14.54
N ILE A 171 -2.80 -3.69 15.20
CA ILE A 171 -4.25 -3.61 15.00
C ILE A 171 -4.58 -2.15 14.72
N MET A 172 -5.33 -1.91 13.66
CA MET A 172 -5.83 -0.59 13.27
C MET A 172 -7.33 -0.68 13.06
N GLN A 173 -8.06 0.23 13.70
CA GLN A 173 -9.48 0.45 13.51
C GLN A 173 -9.67 1.55 12.48
N GLU A 174 -10.52 1.29 11.50
CA GLU A 174 -10.92 2.28 10.50
C GLU A 174 -9.75 2.96 9.77
N PRO A 175 -8.78 2.21 9.19
CA PRO A 175 -7.74 2.81 8.38
C PRO A 175 -8.29 3.31 7.04
N GLY A 176 -7.94 4.55 6.68
CA GLY A 176 -8.25 5.16 5.39
C GLY A 176 -6.99 5.73 4.74
N VAL A 177 -6.76 5.41 3.47
CA VAL A 177 -5.70 6.01 2.64
C VAL A 177 -6.36 6.63 1.42
N SER A 178 -6.00 7.86 1.10
CA SER A 178 -6.35 8.53 -0.15
C SER A 178 -5.07 9.04 -0.80
N PHE A 179 -4.82 8.63 -2.03
CA PHE A 179 -3.67 9.08 -2.82
C PHE A 179 -4.17 9.68 -4.13
N SER A 180 -3.71 10.88 -4.45
CA SER A 180 -3.95 11.53 -5.73
C SER A 180 -2.63 11.92 -6.37
N THR A 181 -2.55 11.77 -7.69
CA THR A 181 -1.38 12.17 -8.49
C THR A 181 -1.87 12.91 -9.72
N GLU A 182 -1.27 14.06 -9.97
CA GLU A 182 -1.53 14.92 -11.11
C GLU A 182 -0.20 15.15 -11.84
N ALA A 183 -0.14 14.84 -13.12
CA ALA A 183 1.02 15.02 -13.97
C ALA A 183 0.67 15.89 -15.17
N GLN A 184 1.47 16.94 -15.37
CA GLN A 184 1.31 17.88 -16.47
C GLN A 184 2.66 18.19 -17.10
N GLU A 185 2.64 18.44 -18.40
CA GLU A 185 3.80 18.95 -19.10
C GLU A 185 3.90 20.47 -18.95
N VAL A 186 5.08 20.96 -18.57
CA VAL A 186 5.38 22.37 -18.32
C VAL A 186 6.63 22.76 -19.12
N ILE A 187 6.71 24.00 -19.56
CA ILE A 187 7.90 24.54 -20.22
C ILE A 187 8.86 25.01 -19.12
N ASP A 188 10.07 24.47 -19.10
CA ASP A 188 11.12 24.81 -18.15
C ASP A 188 11.66 26.23 -18.40
N GLU A 189 12.44 26.77 -17.46
CA GLU A 189 13.08 28.08 -17.60
C GLU A 189 14.02 28.14 -18.82
N ASP A 190 14.61 27.01 -19.19
CA ASP A 190 15.47 26.83 -20.36
C ASP A 190 14.68 26.70 -21.69
N GLY A 191 13.35 26.67 -21.64
CA GLY A 191 12.48 26.49 -22.80
C GLY A 191 12.24 25.02 -23.21
N ASP A 192 12.84 24.08 -22.49
CA ASP A 192 12.66 22.64 -22.70
C ASP A 192 11.36 22.12 -22.07
N THR A 193 10.93 20.96 -22.54
CA THR A 193 9.69 20.32 -22.09
C THR A 193 9.92 19.51 -20.81
N ALA A 194 9.50 20.04 -19.67
CA ALA A 194 9.55 19.36 -18.37
C ALA A 194 8.20 18.72 -17.99
N THR A 195 8.23 17.81 -17.03
CA THR A 195 7.03 17.21 -16.42
C THR A 195 6.94 17.65 -14.97
N SER A 196 5.84 18.29 -14.60
CA SER A 196 5.52 18.60 -13.19
C SER A 196 4.54 17.57 -12.67
N ILE A 197 4.92 16.89 -11.58
CA ILE A 197 4.08 15.90 -10.91
C ILE A 197 3.79 16.40 -9.50
N ILE A 198 2.50 16.48 -9.17
CA ILE A 198 2.01 16.86 -7.84
C ILE A 198 1.29 15.64 -7.28
N GLN A 199 1.66 15.23 -6.07
CA GLN A 199 1.06 14.10 -5.39
C GLN A 199 0.53 14.54 -4.04
N ASP A 200 -0.66 14.07 -3.71
CA ASP A 200 -1.33 14.29 -2.44
C ASP A 200 -1.61 12.94 -1.78
N PHE A 201 -1.11 12.76 -0.57
CA PHE A 201 -1.30 11.55 0.22
C PHE A 201 -1.94 11.92 1.55
N MET A 202 -3.10 11.33 1.82
CA MET A 202 -3.77 11.40 3.11
C MET A 202 -3.88 10.01 3.73
N PHE A 203 -3.48 9.91 5.00
CA PHE A 203 -3.77 8.75 5.83
C PHE A 203 -4.62 9.18 7.02
N ASN A 204 -5.75 8.53 7.19
CA ASN A 204 -6.68 8.74 8.28
C ASN A 204 -6.79 7.45 9.10
N LEU A 205 -6.80 7.60 10.41
CA LEU A 205 -7.02 6.52 11.35
C LEU A 205 -8.21 6.90 12.24
N GLY A 206 -9.34 6.20 12.05
CA GLY A 206 -10.64 6.58 12.61
C GLY A 206 -11.41 7.54 11.69
N HIS A 207 -12.73 7.36 11.57
CA HIS A 207 -13.58 8.26 10.77
C HIS A 207 -14.05 9.49 11.54
N SER A 208 -14.28 10.60 10.83
CA SER A 208 -14.93 11.80 11.38
C SER A 208 -16.32 11.52 11.98
N ASN A 209 -17.02 10.48 11.53
CA ASN A 209 -18.36 10.10 12.03
C ASN A 209 -18.33 9.43 13.42
N THR A 210 -17.21 8.82 13.81
CA THR A 210 -17.01 8.22 15.14
C THR A 210 -16.62 9.26 16.20
N ARG A 211 -16.38 10.54 15.82
CA ARG A 211 -16.14 11.66 16.76
C ARG A 211 -17.29 11.91 17.74
N ASN A 212 -18.52 11.57 17.37
CA ASN A 212 -19.70 11.79 18.21
C ASN A 212 -20.06 10.60 19.12
N ILE A 213 -19.41 9.44 18.97
CA ILE A 213 -19.67 8.25 19.80
C ILE A 213 -18.47 8.06 20.74
N THR A 214 -18.56 8.74 21.88
CA THR A 214 -17.73 8.55 23.07
C THR A 214 -17.38 7.07 23.35
N SER A 215 -16.08 6.71 23.33
CA SER A 215 -15.37 5.85 24.32
C SER A 215 -14.13 5.08 23.81
N LEU A 216 -13.82 5.05 22.51
CA LEU A 216 -12.60 4.40 22.03
C LEU A 216 -11.42 5.38 22.05
N SER A 217 -10.65 5.38 23.15
CA SER A 217 -9.41 6.18 23.29
C SER A 217 -8.27 5.70 22.39
N ARG A 218 -8.44 4.57 21.70
CA ARG A 218 -7.42 3.84 20.96
C ARG A 218 -7.97 3.45 19.58
N MET A 219 -7.34 3.95 18.53
CA MET A 219 -7.65 3.59 17.14
C MET A 219 -6.62 2.64 16.54
N ALA A 220 -5.39 2.61 17.08
CA ALA A 220 -4.45 1.55 16.77
C ALA A 220 -3.70 1.06 18.01
N THR A 221 -3.35 -0.22 18.01
CA THR A 221 -2.59 -0.87 19.08
C THR A 221 -1.46 -1.69 18.48
N ILE A 222 -0.27 -1.52 19.05
CA ILE A 222 0.91 -2.32 18.73
C ILE A 222 1.30 -3.08 19.99
N CYS A 223 1.37 -4.40 19.91
CA CYS A 223 1.68 -5.24 21.07
C CYS A 223 2.68 -6.34 20.70
N LYS A 224 3.49 -6.72 21.68
CA LYS A 224 4.32 -7.91 21.66
C LYS A 224 3.52 -9.05 22.26
N VAL A 225 3.49 -10.18 21.58
CA VAL A 225 2.87 -11.40 22.07
C VAL A 225 3.95 -12.44 22.30
N THR A 226 3.97 -13.01 23.50
CA THR A 226 4.89 -14.09 23.87
C THR A 226 4.11 -15.34 24.19
N ARG A 227 4.44 -16.45 23.52
CA ARG A 227 3.75 -17.71 23.76
C ARG A 227 4.08 -18.27 25.14
N SER A 228 3.05 -18.72 25.87
CA SER A 228 3.24 -19.50 27.10
C SER A 228 3.30 -21.02 26.83
N GLN A 229 2.82 -21.46 25.66
CA GLN A 229 2.76 -22.88 25.27
C GLN A 229 3.35 -23.09 23.88
N ILE A 230 3.78 -24.32 23.58
CA ILE A 230 4.31 -24.69 22.27
C ILE A 230 3.16 -24.68 21.25
N PRO A 231 3.37 -24.13 20.03
CA PRO A 231 2.33 -24.07 19.01
C PRO A 231 1.95 -25.47 18.53
N PRO A 232 0.65 -25.74 18.34
CA PRO A 232 0.17 -27.00 17.78
C PRO A 232 0.65 -27.19 16.34
N THR A 233 0.45 -28.39 15.78
CA THR A 233 0.46 -28.57 14.33
C THR A 233 -0.81 -27.93 13.77
N PHE A 234 -0.66 -26.82 13.06
CA PHE A 234 -1.79 -26.11 12.48
C PHE A 234 -2.39 -26.91 11.32
N THR A 235 -3.71 -27.09 11.34
CA THR A 235 -4.49 -27.78 10.30
C THR A 235 -5.15 -26.83 9.31
N SER A 236 -5.41 -25.59 9.71
CA SER A 236 -6.02 -24.56 8.88
C SER A 236 -5.45 -23.16 9.14
N VAL A 237 -5.67 -22.23 8.21
CA VAL A 237 -5.33 -20.80 8.37
C VAL A 237 -6.11 -20.18 9.53
N ALA A 238 -7.37 -20.58 9.71
CA ALA A 238 -8.21 -20.14 10.81
C ALA A 238 -7.65 -20.58 12.18
N ASP A 239 -7.07 -21.78 12.26
CA ASP A 239 -6.40 -22.25 13.48
C ASP A 239 -5.15 -21.43 13.80
N CYS A 240 -4.38 -21.04 12.78
CA CYS A 240 -3.21 -20.17 12.94
C CYS A 240 -3.61 -18.81 13.52
N PHE A 241 -4.63 -18.16 12.95
CA PHE A 241 -5.12 -16.88 13.45
C PHE A 241 -5.74 -17.01 14.84
N SER A 242 -6.51 -18.07 15.09
CA SER A 242 -7.10 -18.35 16.41
C SER A 242 -6.05 -18.50 17.50
N TYR A 243 -4.88 -19.08 17.16
CA TYR A 243 -3.72 -19.19 18.04
C TYR A 243 -3.03 -17.83 18.22
N ALA A 244 -2.70 -17.13 17.13
CA ALA A 244 -2.00 -15.84 17.21
C ALA A 244 -2.79 -14.78 18.00
N PHE A 245 -4.11 -14.81 17.90
CA PHE A 245 -5.06 -13.94 18.60
C PHE A 245 -5.74 -14.65 19.78
N ALA A 246 -5.10 -15.61 20.43
CA ALA A 246 -5.76 -16.36 21.51
C ALA A 246 -6.06 -15.54 22.77
N ASN A 247 -5.32 -14.46 22.99
CA ASN A 247 -5.53 -13.55 24.12
C ASN A 247 -6.85 -12.76 23.97
N ALA A 248 -7.61 -12.65 25.06
CA ALA A 248 -8.94 -12.03 25.08
C ALA A 248 -8.91 -10.53 24.77
N ASP A 249 -7.88 -9.81 25.23
CA ASP A 249 -7.73 -8.37 24.99
C ASP A 249 -7.50 -8.09 23.50
N LEU A 250 -6.70 -8.92 22.84
CA LEU A 250 -6.50 -8.85 21.38
C LEU A 250 -7.80 -9.09 20.60
N ARG A 251 -8.60 -10.07 21.02
CA ARG A 251 -9.90 -10.34 20.37
C ARG A 251 -10.90 -9.21 20.60
N ALA A 252 -10.89 -8.61 21.79
CA ALA A 252 -11.70 -7.45 22.10
C ALA A 252 -11.32 -6.24 21.22
N PHE A 253 -10.03 -6.01 20.98
CA PHE A 253 -9.57 -4.96 20.06
C PHE A 253 -10.02 -5.18 18.62
N MET A 254 -10.15 -6.44 18.20
CA MET A 254 -10.58 -6.76 16.84
C MET A 254 -12.09 -6.63 16.64
N LYS A 255 -12.89 -6.38 17.69
CA LYS A 255 -14.36 -6.47 17.68
C LYS A 255 -14.84 -7.75 16.98
N LEU A 256 -14.08 -8.84 17.09
CA LEU A 256 -14.53 -10.15 16.66
C LEU A 256 -15.66 -10.53 17.60
N GLU A 257 -16.91 -10.26 17.20
CA GLU A 257 -18.06 -10.88 17.82
C GLU A 257 -17.74 -12.37 17.92
N ALA A 258 -17.78 -12.88 19.15
CA ALA A 258 -17.50 -14.27 19.41
C ALA A 258 -18.36 -15.09 18.46
N ILE A 259 -17.72 -15.81 17.52
CA ILE A 259 -18.37 -16.76 16.61
C ILE A 259 -19.39 -17.52 17.46
N PRO A 260 -20.71 -17.30 17.29
CA PRO A 260 -21.67 -18.01 18.11
C PRO A 260 -21.49 -19.49 17.76
N PRO A 261 -21.33 -20.38 18.75
CA PRO A 261 -21.29 -21.80 18.47
C PRO A 261 -22.62 -22.14 17.78
N SER A 262 -22.54 -22.53 16.53
CA SER A 262 -23.68 -22.94 15.72
C SER A 262 -24.31 -24.19 16.31
N SER A 263 -25.46 -24.05 16.96
CA SER A 263 -26.64 -24.91 16.76
C SER A 263 -27.80 -24.47 17.66
N PRO A 264 -29.06 -24.62 17.20
CA PRO A 264 -30.24 -24.22 17.95
C PRO A 264 -30.54 -25.26 19.04
N GLU A 265 -30.52 -24.84 20.30
CA GLU A 265 -31.11 -25.62 21.40
C GLU A 265 -32.61 -25.80 21.14
N SER A 266 -33.02 -27.05 20.93
CA SER A 266 -34.44 -27.47 20.98
C SER A 266 -34.77 -27.97 22.40
N PRO A 267 -36.03 -27.83 22.85
CA PRO A 267 -36.36 -27.67 24.26
C PRO A 267 -36.36 -28.98 25.05
N GLU A 268 -35.89 -28.91 26.29
CA GLU A 268 -35.93 -29.99 27.28
C GLU A 268 -37.37 -30.41 27.64
N PRO A 269 -37.68 -31.71 27.82
CA PRO A 269 -38.93 -32.12 28.45
C PRO A 269 -38.80 -32.15 29.98
N LYS A 270 -39.86 -31.68 30.65
CA LYS A 270 -40.05 -31.59 32.12
C LYS A 270 -39.81 -32.92 32.86
N PRO A 271 -39.45 -32.89 34.16
CA PRO A 271 -39.12 -34.08 34.93
C PRO A 271 -40.38 -34.80 35.44
N SER A 272 -40.37 -36.14 35.39
CA SER A 272 -41.27 -36.98 36.19
C SER A 272 -40.50 -37.57 37.36
N ALA A 273 -41.10 -37.48 38.54
CA ALA A 273 -40.55 -37.93 39.82
C ALA A 273 -40.46 -39.45 39.94
N ASN A 274 -39.60 -39.87 40.88
CA ASN A 274 -39.40 -41.20 41.47
C ASN A 274 -38.28 -42.05 40.86
N THR A 275 -37.08 -41.99 41.47
CA THR A 275 -36.25 -43.13 41.95
C THR A 275 -34.98 -42.58 42.68
N PRO A 276 -34.50 -43.16 43.80
CA PRO A 276 -33.33 -42.67 44.55
C PRO A 276 -31.98 -43.00 43.87
N PRO A 277 -30.87 -42.32 44.23
CA PRO A 277 -29.65 -42.31 43.45
C PRO A 277 -28.75 -43.52 43.70
N ALA A 278 -28.22 -44.12 42.63
CA ALA A 278 -27.07 -45.03 42.67
C ALA A 278 -25.85 -44.32 42.05
N PRO A 279 -24.61 -44.56 42.54
CA PRO A 279 -23.43 -43.83 42.11
C PRO A 279 -22.97 -44.33 40.73
N ALA A 280 -23.49 -43.73 39.66
CA ALA A 280 -23.01 -43.97 38.32
C ALA A 280 -21.74 -43.15 38.08
N LYS A 281 -20.62 -43.85 37.88
CA LYS A 281 -19.38 -43.31 37.32
C LYS A 281 -19.71 -42.60 36.00
N SER A 282 -19.76 -41.28 36.00
CA SER A 282 -19.92 -40.50 34.77
C SER A 282 -18.63 -40.59 33.96
N ARG A 283 -18.65 -41.44 32.93
CA ARG A 283 -17.78 -41.29 31.77
C ARG A 283 -18.00 -39.86 31.24
N SER A 284 -16.99 -39.02 31.38
CA SER A 284 -16.95 -37.69 30.79
C SER A 284 -17.15 -37.82 29.29
N SER A 285 -18.35 -37.52 28.79
CA SER A 285 -18.60 -37.29 27.38
C SER A 285 -17.70 -36.14 26.92
N SER A 286 -16.91 -36.40 25.89
CA SER A 286 -15.85 -35.51 25.43
C SER A 286 -16.44 -34.28 24.72
N THR A 287 -16.91 -33.30 25.48
CA THR A 287 -17.04 -31.95 24.97
C THR A 287 -15.62 -31.49 24.65
N ARG A 288 -15.30 -31.32 23.36
CA ARG A 288 -13.97 -30.85 22.91
C ARG A 288 -13.67 -29.56 23.67
N LYS A 289 -12.81 -29.63 24.68
CA LYS A 289 -12.24 -28.47 25.34
C LYS A 289 -11.51 -27.68 24.25
N ILE A 290 -12.11 -26.60 23.79
CA ILE A 290 -11.40 -25.56 23.04
C ILE A 290 -10.22 -25.19 23.93
N HIS A 291 -9.02 -25.64 23.56
CA HIS A 291 -7.80 -25.26 24.24
C HIS A 291 -7.63 -23.77 23.97
N ARG A 292 -8.06 -22.93 24.92
CA ARG A 292 -7.76 -21.51 24.88
C ARG A 292 -6.28 -21.36 25.19
N TYR A 293 -5.48 -21.07 24.18
CA TYR A 293 -4.08 -20.72 24.39
C TYR A 293 -4.05 -19.42 25.19
N ASN A 294 -3.27 -19.40 26.27
CA ASN A 294 -2.99 -18.17 26.98
C ASN A 294 -1.64 -17.65 26.49
N HIS A 295 -1.61 -16.42 25.99
CA HIS A 295 -0.40 -15.76 25.53
C HIS A 295 -0.24 -14.49 26.33
N ASP A 296 1.00 -14.22 26.69
CA ASP A 296 1.38 -13.00 27.37
C ASP A 296 1.42 -11.86 26.35
N VAL A 297 0.80 -10.73 26.67
CA VAL A 297 0.61 -9.60 25.75
C VAL A 297 1.08 -8.32 26.42
N ASP A 298 2.15 -7.75 25.87
CA ASP A 298 2.70 -6.47 26.30
C ASP A 298 2.32 -5.40 25.28
N ILE A 299 1.56 -4.39 25.70
CA ILE A 299 1.22 -3.26 24.84
C ILE A 299 2.44 -2.34 24.70
N ILE A 300 2.85 -2.09 23.47
CA ILE A 300 3.99 -1.22 23.14
C ILE A 300 3.49 0.21 22.86
N PHE A 301 2.48 0.33 22.00
CA PHE A 301 1.88 1.61 21.62
C PHE A 301 0.35 1.50 21.54
N GLU A 302 -0.33 2.55 21.99
CA GLU A 302 -1.73 2.83 21.64
C GLU A 302 -1.79 4.21 20.98
N LEU A 303 -2.35 4.27 19.78
CA LEU A 303 -2.49 5.51 19.02
C LEU A 303 -3.93 6.00 19.06
N PRO A 304 -4.16 7.31 19.21
CA PRO A 304 -5.47 7.92 19.07
C PRO A 304 -5.88 7.97 17.59
N GLY A 305 -7.03 8.57 17.30
CA GLY A 305 -7.34 9.01 15.95
C GLY A 305 -6.25 9.97 15.44
N LEU A 306 -5.90 9.83 14.16
CA LEU A 306 -4.77 10.52 13.55
C LEU A 306 -5.10 10.84 12.10
N GLN A 307 -4.76 12.04 11.67
CA GLN A 307 -4.76 12.45 10.27
C GLN A 307 -3.34 12.85 9.87
N LEU A 308 -2.87 12.31 8.76
CA LEU A 308 -1.59 12.63 8.15
C LEU A 308 -1.85 13.12 6.74
N HIS A 309 -1.30 14.28 6.41
CA HIS A 309 -1.30 14.84 5.06
C HIS A 309 0.14 15.05 4.59
N MET A 310 0.46 14.46 3.45
CA MET A 310 1.75 14.62 2.80
C MET A 310 1.53 15.03 1.35
N LYS A 311 2.02 16.21 0.99
CA LYS A 311 2.03 16.70 -0.40
C LYS A 311 3.46 16.69 -0.93
N THR A 312 3.65 16.18 -2.14
CA THR A 312 4.94 16.20 -2.82
C THR A 312 4.86 16.81 -4.21
N GLU A 313 5.89 17.56 -4.59
CA GLU A 313 6.02 18.20 -5.90
C GLU A 313 7.35 17.77 -6.52
N HIS A 314 7.28 17.24 -7.74
CA HIS A 314 8.39 16.59 -8.43
C HIS A 314 8.55 17.24 -9.81
N PRO A 315 9.35 18.31 -9.92
CA PRO A 315 9.79 18.80 -11.22
C PRO A 315 10.75 17.76 -11.82
N GLN A 316 10.40 17.22 -12.98
CA GLN A 316 11.21 16.26 -13.73
C GLN A 316 11.57 16.87 -15.08
N THR A 317 12.85 17.10 -15.31
CA THR A 317 13.37 17.62 -16.58
C THR A 317 13.14 16.61 -17.72
N HIS A 318 13.34 17.04 -18.97
CA HIS A 318 13.17 16.17 -20.14
C HIS A 318 14.14 14.97 -20.12
N LEU A 319 15.41 15.21 -19.78
CA LEU A 319 16.46 14.18 -19.79
C LEU A 319 16.46 13.35 -18.50
N PRO A 320 16.69 12.02 -18.60
CA PRO A 320 16.86 11.20 -17.40
C PRO A 320 18.16 11.60 -16.67
N PRO A 321 18.16 11.62 -15.31
CA PRO A 321 19.37 11.90 -14.56
C PRO A 321 20.43 10.84 -14.82
N VAL A 322 21.68 11.27 -15.02
CA VAL A 322 22.83 10.40 -15.26
C VAL A 322 23.46 10.04 -13.91
N SER A 323 23.92 8.81 -13.74
CA SER A 323 24.46 8.29 -12.46
C SER A 323 25.67 9.06 -11.89
N SER A 324 26.30 9.92 -12.69
CA SER A 324 27.40 10.81 -12.33
C SER A 324 26.98 12.22 -11.91
N ASP A 325 25.68 12.56 -11.99
CA ASP A 325 25.23 13.93 -11.78
C ASP A 325 25.42 14.40 -10.34
N VAL A 326 26.00 15.60 -10.22
CA VAL A 326 26.11 16.36 -8.97
C VAL A 326 24.73 16.85 -8.51
N ASP A 327 23.80 17.02 -9.46
CA ASP A 327 22.47 17.59 -9.25
C ASP A 327 21.38 16.52 -9.38
N LYS A 328 21.04 15.90 -8.25
CA LYS A 328 19.92 14.96 -8.18
C LYS A 328 18.58 15.71 -8.25
N PRO A 329 17.54 15.15 -8.91
CA PRO A 329 16.21 15.75 -8.93
C PRO A 329 15.68 15.98 -7.51
N VAL A 330 15.16 17.18 -7.26
CA VAL A 330 14.63 17.59 -5.96
C VAL A 330 13.12 17.33 -5.90
N VAL A 331 12.69 16.71 -4.82
CA VAL A 331 11.29 16.51 -4.46
C VAL A 331 10.99 17.40 -3.26
N THR A 332 10.10 18.35 -3.48
CA THR A 332 9.59 19.21 -2.42
C THR A 332 8.52 18.47 -1.63
N VAL A 333 8.59 18.54 -0.30
CA VAL A 333 7.68 17.83 0.60
C VAL A 333 7.05 18.78 1.62
N SER A 334 5.73 18.72 1.74
CA SER A 334 4.97 19.20 2.89
C SER A 334 4.44 17.99 3.66
N PHE A 335 4.68 17.95 4.98
CA PHE A 335 4.24 16.87 5.86
C PHE A 335 3.60 17.44 7.12
N VAL A 336 2.32 17.14 7.32
CA VAL A 336 1.51 17.63 8.44
C VAL A 336 0.77 16.47 9.08
N THR A 337 0.70 16.47 10.42
CA THR A 337 -0.05 15.48 11.19
C THR A 337 -0.91 16.15 12.25
N GLU A 338 -2.10 15.60 12.46
CA GLU A 338 -3.06 16.01 13.48
C GLU A 338 -3.47 14.78 14.29
N PHE A 339 -3.56 14.94 15.61
CA PHE A 339 -3.90 13.86 16.55
C PHE A 339 -5.11 14.26 17.39
N ASP A 340 -6.10 13.38 17.45
CA ASP A 340 -7.32 13.57 18.26
C ASP A 340 -7.10 13.18 19.74
N GLY A 341 -5.85 12.89 20.15
CA GLY A 341 -5.53 12.46 21.51
C GLY A 341 -4.03 12.23 21.76
N HIS A 342 -3.72 11.42 22.78
CA HIS A 342 -2.35 11.12 23.18
C HIS A 342 -1.88 9.76 22.65
N ILE A 343 -0.64 9.69 22.17
CA ILE A 343 0.04 8.42 21.91
C ILE A 343 0.47 7.84 23.26
N SER A 344 -0.05 6.66 23.61
CA SER A 344 0.36 5.94 24.81
C SER A 344 1.51 4.99 24.49
N VAL A 345 2.58 5.04 25.27
CA VAL A 345 3.83 4.32 25.03
C VAL A 345 4.17 3.45 26.23
N ALA A 346 4.67 2.24 26.00
CA ALA A 346 5.16 1.38 27.06
C ALA A 346 6.22 2.07 27.94
N MET A 347 6.16 1.81 29.25
CA MET A 347 7.22 2.22 30.18
C MET A 347 8.52 1.43 29.97
N ASP A 348 8.40 0.18 29.56
CA ASP A 348 9.55 -0.68 29.30
C ASP A 348 10.15 -0.39 27.91
N ALA A 349 11.34 0.20 27.91
CA ALA A 349 12.08 0.51 26.69
C ALA A 349 12.52 -0.75 25.91
N GLU A 350 12.61 -1.92 26.56
CA GLU A 350 12.94 -3.19 25.88
C GLU A 350 11.86 -3.57 24.87
N LEU A 351 10.60 -3.21 25.12
CA LEU A 351 9.50 -3.44 24.18
C LEU A 351 9.64 -2.62 22.90
N ILE A 352 10.08 -1.36 23.01
CA ILE A 352 10.32 -0.47 21.86
C ILE A 352 11.52 -0.98 21.05
N LEU A 353 12.60 -1.38 21.73
CA LEU A 353 13.78 -1.96 21.07
C LEU A 353 13.46 -3.30 20.38
N TYR A 354 12.62 -4.13 20.99
CA TYR A 354 12.14 -5.37 20.38
C TYR A 354 11.33 -5.10 19.12
N LEU A 355 10.45 -4.10 19.13
CA LEU A 355 9.70 -3.69 17.94
C LEU A 355 10.66 -3.25 16.81
N HIS A 356 11.63 -2.41 17.13
CA HIS A 356 12.64 -1.97 16.18
C HIS A 356 13.43 -3.16 15.59
N ASP A 357 13.85 -4.12 16.42
CA ASP A 357 14.57 -5.32 15.96
C ASP A 357 13.71 -6.19 15.03
N VAL A 358 12.44 -6.42 15.37
CA VAL A 358 11.49 -7.12 14.50
C VAL A 358 11.37 -6.39 13.16
N VAL A 359 11.03 -5.10 13.14
CA VAL A 359 10.86 -4.33 11.90
C VAL A 359 12.13 -4.35 11.05
N THR A 360 13.28 -4.04 11.66
CA THR A 360 14.57 -4.00 10.97
C THR A 360 14.93 -5.36 10.37
N SER A 361 14.59 -6.46 11.04
CA SER A 361 14.86 -7.80 10.54
C SER A 361 14.06 -8.17 9.29
N TYR A 362 12.85 -7.62 9.10
CA TYR A 362 12.08 -7.78 7.87
C TYR A 362 12.65 -6.92 6.73
N VAL A 363 13.13 -5.71 7.05
CA VAL A 363 13.77 -4.82 6.08
C VAL A 363 15.09 -5.42 5.57
N ARG A 364 15.92 -6.00 6.45
CA ARG A 364 17.19 -6.63 6.05
C ARG A 364 17.00 -7.88 5.20
N GLU A 365 16.00 -8.71 5.49
CA GLU A 365 15.72 -9.92 4.71
C GLU A 365 15.38 -9.59 3.25
N LYS A 366 14.69 -8.47 3.02
CA LYS A 366 14.44 -7.92 1.68
C LYS A 366 15.74 -7.59 0.94
N ASP A 367 16.78 -7.14 1.64
CA ASP A 367 18.05 -6.71 1.04
C ASP A 367 18.94 -7.90 0.65
N THR A 368 18.99 -8.94 1.49
CA THR A 368 19.84 -10.12 1.25
C THR A 368 19.50 -10.82 -0.07
N GLN A 369 18.21 -10.94 -0.42
CA GLN A 369 17.83 -11.56 -1.70
C GLN A 369 18.08 -10.67 -2.94
N LYS A 370 18.19 -9.34 -2.81
CA LYS A 370 18.61 -8.48 -3.93
C LYS A 370 20.12 -8.57 -4.20
N GLY A 371 20.91 -9.01 -3.21
CA GLY A 371 22.36 -9.18 -3.33
C GLY A 371 22.80 -10.55 -3.84
N ASP A 372 21.98 -11.59 -3.68
CA ASP A 372 22.35 -12.98 -4.00
C ASP A 372 22.35 -13.34 -5.50
N GLU A 373 21.99 -12.41 -6.40
CA GLU A 373 22.32 -12.52 -7.83
C GLU A 373 23.77 -12.08 -8.14
N ALA A 374 24.52 -11.56 -7.17
CA ALA A 374 25.91 -11.16 -7.31
C ALA A 374 26.85 -11.93 -6.36
N LYS A 375 27.29 -13.11 -6.82
CA LYS A 375 28.49 -13.89 -6.42
C LYS A 375 28.70 -14.22 -4.94
N VAL A 376 28.65 -15.53 -4.68
CA VAL A 376 29.28 -16.26 -3.57
C VAL A 376 30.79 -16.00 -3.54
N THR A 377 31.29 -15.35 -2.48
CA THR A 377 32.59 -15.68 -1.89
C THR A 377 32.54 -15.45 -0.38
N GLU A 378 32.65 -16.54 0.36
CA GLU A 378 32.70 -16.63 1.81
C GLU A 378 34.10 -16.24 2.32
N VAL A 379 34.23 -15.16 3.09
CA VAL A 379 35.30 -15.02 4.09
C VAL A 379 34.77 -14.29 5.32
N GLN A 380 34.87 -14.98 6.45
CA GLN A 380 34.60 -14.49 7.80
C GLN A 380 35.49 -13.28 8.13
N SER A 381 34.87 -12.16 8.54
CA SER A 381 35.47 -11.30 9.55
C SER A 381 34.39 -10.48 10.27
N SER A 382 34.53 -10.44 11.59
CA SER A 382 33.73 -9.70 12.56
C SER A 382 33.63 -8.21 12.20
N ILE A 383 32.50 -7.79 11.62
CA ILE A 383 32.15 -6.37 11.46
C ILE A 383 30.87 -6.14 12.25
N LYS A 384 30.93 -5.18 13.18
CA LYS A 384 29.80 -4.71 14.01
C LYS A 384 28.65 -4.28 13.07
N PHE A 385 27.59 -5.08 13.00
CA PHE A 385 26.38 -4.79 12.23
C PHE A 385 25.52 -3.75 12.93
N ASN A 386 25.93 -2.48 12.85
CA ASN A 386 25.05 -1.34 13.06
C ASN A 386 24.59 -0.83 11.69
N THR A 387 23.77 -1.63 10.99
CA THR A 387 23.13 -1.18 9.74
C THR A 387 21.80 -0.53 10.09
N ASP A 388 21.80 0.79 9.95
CA ASP A 388 20.69 1.73 10.07
C ASP A 388 19.57 1.36 9.07
N PRO A 389 18.29 1.20 9.50
CA PRO A 389 17.16 0.88 8.62
C PRO A 389 16.91 1.95 7.54
N THR A 390 17.52 3.12 7.66
CA THR A 390 17.47 4.20 6.67
C THR A 390 18.55 4.09 5.57
N SER A 391 19.42 3.06 5.62
CA SER A 391 20.52 2.92 4.65
C SER A 391 20.07 2.81 3.19
N GLU A 392 18.92 2.20 2.89
CA GLU A 392 18.33 2.21 1.54
C GLU A 392 17.86 3.61 1.11
N LEU A 393 17.42 4.46 2.05
CA LEU A 393 17.04 5.85 1.76
C LEU A 393 18.23 6.72 1.37
N LYS A 394 19.44 6.33 1.77
CA LYS A 394 20.68 7.02 1.39
C LYS A 394 21.05 6.77 -0.08
N LYS A 395 20.50 5.71 -0.70
CA LYS A 395 20.68 5.38 -2.12
C LYS A 395 19.57 5.96 -3.03
N ASP A 396 18.77 6.92 -2.57
CA ASP A 396 17.76 7.55 -3.42
C ASP A 396 18.40 8.33 -4.59
N TRP A 397 17.76 8.22 -5.75
CA TRP A 397 18.06 9.01 -6.94
C TRP A 397 17.51 10.43 -6.83
N ARG A 398 16.54 10.67 -5.93
CA ARG A 398 15.95 11.98 -5.64
C ARG A 398 16.45 12.55 -4.32
N LEU A 399 16.64 13.87 -4.27
CA LEU A 399 16.81 14.63 -3.04
C LEU A 399 15.43 15.03 -2.52
N PHE A 400 15.21 14.92 -1.21
CA PHE A 400 13.94 15.29 -0.60
C PHE A 400 14.14 16.53 0.26
N GLU A 401 13.51 17.61 -0.14
CA GLU A 401 13.50 18.87 0.58
C GLU A 401 12.16 19.03 1.30
N CYS A 402 12.19 18.85 2.62
CA CYS A 402 11.00 18.98 3.44
C CYS A 402 10.82 20.44 3.87
N ILE A 403 9.96 21.16 3.14
CA ILE A 403 9.65 22.58 3.39
C ILE A 403 8.80 22.73 4.64
N THR A 404 7.70 22.00 4.72
CA THR A 404 6.79 22.00 5.88
C THR A 404 6.91 20.68 6.62
N TRP A 405 7.13 20.76 7.94
CA TRP A 405 7.23 19.61 8.83
C TRP A 405 6.47 19.88 10.11
N GLN A 406 5.40 19.12 10.34
CA GLN A 406 4.63 19.17 11.57
C GLN A 406 4.33 17.74 12.06
N LEU A 407 5.11 17.31 13.05
CA LEU A 407 4.94 16.04 13.77
C LEU A 407 5.01 16.32 15.27
N GLU A 408 3.88 16.70 15.86
CA GLU A 408 3.81 17.13 17.26
C GLU A 408 2.72 16.36 18.04
N PRO A 409 2.81 15.02 18.14
CA PRO A 409 1.89 14.28 18.99
C PRO A 409 2.18 14.54 20.47
N SER A 410 1.12 14.55 21.28
CA SER A 410 1.28 14.50 22.72
C SER A 410 1.48 13.05 23.18
N VAL A 411 2.57 12.76 23.88
CA VAL A 411 2.94 11.40 24.31
C VAL A 411 2.60 11.18 25.79
N ARG A 412 2.17 9.97 26.18
CA ARG A 412 1.97 9.56 27.58
C ARG A 412 2.54 8.17 27.81
N LEU A 413 3.07 7.92 29.01
CA LEU A 413 3.50 6.58 29.40
C LEU A 413 2.32 5.74 29.89
N LEU A 414 2.27 4.47 29.48
CA LEU A 414 1.33 3.45 29.96
C LEU A 414 1.67 3.12 31.42
N SER A 415 1.10 3.86 32.38
CA SER A 415 1.28 3.59 33.81
C SER A 415 0.25 2.57 34.32
N TRP A 416 0.68 1.61 35.13
CA TRP A 416 -0.20 0.70 35.88
C TRP A 416 -1.04 1.43 36.96
N THR A 417 -0.70 2.68 37.33
CA THR A 417 -1.25 3.37 38.51
C THR A 417 -2.09 4.62 38.21
N GLY A 418 -2.45 4.87 36.95
CA GLY A 418 -3.37 5.95 36.56
C GLY A 418 -2.86 7.37 36.81
N ARG A 419 -1.60 7.56 37.22
CA ARG A 419 -0.94 8.87 37.26
C ARG A 419 -0.12 9.01 35.99
N GLY A 420 -0.61 9.83 35.06
CA GLY A 420 0.13 10.20 33.86
C GLY A 420 1.46 10.85 34.27
N ILE A 421 2.56 10.12 34.09
CA ILE A 421 3.91 10.67 34.21
C ILE A 421 4.13 11.53 32.96
N GLU A 422 4.76 12.70 33.15
CA GLU A 422 5.05 13.67 32.09
C GLU A 422 5.77 13.04 30.88
N PRO A 423 5.58 13.60 29.66
CA PRO A 423 5.93 12.92 28.42
C PRO A 423 7.43 12.74 28.22
N VAL A 424 7.80 11.54 27.81
CA VAL A 424 8.97 11.33 26.97
C VAL A 424 8.70 12.05 25.64
N GLY A 425 9.55 13.00 25.24
CA GLY A 425 9.37 13.73 23.98
C GLY A 425 9.29 12.79 22.77
N VAL A 426 8.49 13.15 21.76
CA VAL A 426 8.31 12.32 20.53
C VAL A 426 9.64 11.97 19.88
N ASP A 427 10.61 12.88 19.92
CA ASP A 427 11.96 12.68 19.37
C ASP A 427 12.69 11.51 20.03
N TYR A 428 12.52 11.32 21.34
CA TYR A 428 13.13 10.18 22.04
C TYR A 428 12.52 8.85 21.55
N VAL A 429 11.20 8.81 21.40
CA VAL A 429 10.49 7.61 20.89
C VAL A 429 10.95 7.31 19.46
N LEU A 430 11.00 8.33 18.60
CA LEU A 430 11.47 8.22 17.22
C LEU A 430 12.92 7.73 17.15
N GLN A 431 13.81 8.26 17.98
CA GLN A 431 15.21 7.82 18.05
C GLN A 431 15.33 6.35 18.45
N LYS A 432 14.52 5.90 19.43
CA LYS A 432 14.49 4.48 19.86
C LYS A 432 13.90 3.54 18.80
N LEU A 433 12.99 4.05 17.97
CA LEU A 433 12.48 3.36 16.78
C LEU A 433 13.45 3.39 15.59
N GLY A 434 14.63 4.01 15.72
CA GLY A 434 15.64 4.07 14.66
C GLY A 434 15.52 5.28 13.72
N PHE A 435 14.65 6.24 14.01
CA PHE A 435 14.51 7.49 13.26
C PHE A 435 15.37 8.60 13.88
N SER A 436 16.64 8.65 13.50
CA SER A 436 17.55 9.75 13.90
C SER A 436 17.26 11.07 13.18
N HIS A 437 16.74 11.00 11.95
CA HIS A 437 16.38 12.16 11.12
C HIS A 437 14.94 12.02 10.60
N ALA A 438 13.97 12.07 11.52
CA ALA A 438 12.56 11.84 11.21
C ALA A 438 12.04 12.73 10.07
N ARG A 439 12.39 14.03 10.07
CA ARG A 439 12.00 15.02 9.05
C ARG A 439 12.36 14.61 7.62
N THR A 440 13.48 13.91 7.42
CA THR A 440 13.93 13.48 6.09
C THR A 440 13.63 12.02 5.80
N THR A 441 13.41 11.21 6.84
CA THR A 441 13.29 9.76 6.74
C THR A 441 11.83 9.33 6.56
N ILE A 442 10.92 9.86 7.38
CA ILE A 442 9.51 9.47 7.37
C ILE A 442 8.85 9.77 6.01
N PRO A 443 8.98 10.98 5.44
CA PRO A 443 8.38 11.24 4.13
C PRO A 443 8.95 10.34 3.03
N LYS A 444 10.26 10.04 3.05
CA LYS A 444 10.86 9.11 2.08
C LYS A 444 10.30 7.69 2.22
N TRP A 445 10.05 7.23 3.44
CA TRP A 445 9.42 5.92 3.67
C TRP A 445 8.01 5.86 3.10
N ILE A 446 7.19 6.89 3.33
CA ILE A 446 5.83 6.98 2.79
C ILE A 446 5.87 7.05 1.26
N GLN A 447 6.74 7.90 0.72
CA GLN A 447 6.92 8.07 -0.72
C GLN A 447 7.25 6.72 -1.38
N ARG A 448 8.26 6.00 -0.90
CA ARG A 448 8.71 4.74 -1.50
C ARG A 448 7.79 3.56 -1.21
N GLY A 449 7.20 3.53 -0.02
CA GLY A 449 6.39 2.42 0.46
C GLY A 449 4.98 2.41 -0.10
N VAL A 450 4.43 3.59 -0.41
CA VAL A 450 3.02 3.73 -0.82
C VAL A 450 2.87 4.59 -2.07
N MET A 451 3.40 5.81 -2.09
CA MET A 451 3.10 6.77 -3.16
C MET A 451 3.71 6.36 -4.49
N ASP A 452 5.00 5.98 -4.56
CA ASP A 452 5.67 5.54 -5.78
C ASP A 452 4.99 4.28 -6.39
N PRO A 453 4.63 3.22 -5.62
CA PRO A 453 3.82 2.11 -6.15
C PRO A 453 2.44 2.53 -6.68
N CYS A 454 1.73 3.41 -5.97
CA CYS A 454 0.43 3.90 -6.42
C CYS A 454 0.57 4.74 -7.70
N ASP A 455 1.60 5.56 -7.79
CA ASP A 455 1.92 6.39 -8.95
C ASP A 455 2.22 5.55 -10.19
N LEU A 456 3.07 4.52 -10.05
CA LEU A 456 3.35 3.55 -11.12
C LEU A 456 2.08 2.83 -11.58
N MET A 457 1.23 2.41 -10.64
CA MET A 457 -0.04 1.77 -10.95
C MET A 457 -0.95 2.72 -11.75
N CYS A 458 -1.16 3.95 -11.29
CA CYS A 458 -1.95 4.97 -11.99
C CYS A 458 -1.43 5.22 -13.41
N ALA A 459 -0.12 5.46 -13.57
CA ALA A 459 0.49 5.69 -14.87
C ALA A 459 0.34 4.49 -15.83
N SER A 460 0.45 3.27 -15.30
CA SER A 460 0.25 2.04 -16.07
C SER A 460 -1.21 1.87 -16.52
N LEU A 461 -2.17 2.20 -15.64
CA LEU A 461 -3.59 2.18 -15.96
C LEU A 461 -3.95 3.21 -17.03
N VAL A 462 -3.49 4.44 -16.88
CA VAL A 462 -3.70 5.53 -17.87
C VAL A 462 -3.08 5.14 -19.22
N THR A 463 -1.86 4.61 -19.23
CA THR A 463 -1.21 4.13 -20.47
C THR A 463 -2.04 3.05 -21.16
N SER A 464 -2.55 2.09 -20.38
CA SER A 464 -3.36 0.99 -20.90
C SER A 464 -4.70 1.48 -21.46
N LEU A 465 -5.31 2.47 -20.81
CA LEU A 465 -6.54 3.13 -21.26
C LEU A 465 -6.32 3.86 -22.59
N MET A 466 -5.23 4.62 -22.72
CA MET A 466 -4.86 5.32 -23.96
C MET A 466 -4.66 4.35 -25.14
N GLU A 467 -3.97 3.24 -24.90
CA GLU A 467 -3.76 2.23 -25.93
C GLU A 467 -5.06 1.54 -26.35
N TYR A 468 -5.94 1.26 -25.39
CA TYR A 468 -7.27 0.72 -25.67
C TYR A 468 -8.10 1.65 -26.56
N MET A 469 -8.08 2.96 -26.28
CA MET A 469 -8.79 3.96 -27.09
C MET A 469 -8.24 4.04 -28.52
N LYS A 470 -6.91 4.00 -28.68
CA LYS A 470 -6.25 3.97 -29.99
C LYS A 470 -6.65 2.73 -30.80
N ASP A 471 -6.66 1.56 -30.16
CA ASP A 471 -7.04 0.30 -30.80
C ASP A 471 -8.53 0.29 -31.20
N LYS A 472 -9.41 0.86 -30.37
CA LYS A 472 -10.84 1.01 -30.67
C LYS A 472 -11.05 1.89 -31.91
N LYS A 473 -10.40 3.05 -31.98
CA LYS A 473 -10.49 3.96 -33.13
C LYS A 473 -10.01 3.30 -34.42
N ARG A 474 -8.88 2.59 -34.37
CA ARG A 474 -8.35 1.84 -35.53
C ARG A 474 -9.33 0.79 -36.06
N LYS A 475 -10.10 0.13 -35.17
CA LYS A 475 -11.13 -0.84 -35.59
C LYS A 475 -12.33 -0.17 -36.25
N GLU A 476 -12.78 0.97 -35.73
CA GLU A 476 -13.87 1.75 -36.31
C GLU A 476 -13.50 2.23 -37.74
N ASP A 477 -12.29 2.75 -37.92
CA ASP A 477 -11.80 3.22 -39.22
C ASP A 477 -11.73 2.05 -40.23
N ASN A 478 -11.16 0.90 -39.85
CA ASN A 478 -11.10 -0.29 -40.70
C ASN A 478 -12.49 -0.84 -41.07
N SER A 479 -13.46 -0.77 -40.15
CA SER A 479 -14.84 -1.23 -40.41
C SER A 479 -15.58 -0.32 -41.40
N THR A 480 -15.25 0.98 -41.40
CA THR A 480 -15.85 1.99 -42.28
C THR A 480 -15.29 1.84 -43.70
N THR A 481 -13.97 1.69 -43.84
CA THR A 481 -13.31 1.44 -45.14
C THR A 481 -13.82 0.14 -45.80
N ASN A 482 -14.01 -0.93 -45.03
CA ASN A 482 -14.53 -2.19 -45.58
C ASN A 482 -15.99 -2.09 -46.05
N LYS A 483 -16.81 -1.23 -45.42
CA LYS A 483 -18.19 -0.99 -45.86
C LYS A 483 -18.25 -0.16 -47.14
N GLU A 484 -17.40 0.86 -47.29
CA GLU A 484 -17.33 1.67 -48.50
C GLU A 484 -16.91 0.85 -49.72
N ILE A 485 -15.93 -0.05 -49.54
CA ILE A 485 -15.48 -0.98 -50.59
C ILE A 485 -16.59 -1.96 -50.99
N ALA A 486 -17.40 -2.43 -50.04
CA ALA A 486 -18.51 -3.36 -50.30
C ALA A 486 -19.74 -2.68 -50.93
N SER A 487 -19.91 -1.36 -50.78
CA SER A 487 -21.00 -0.58 -51.41
C SER A 487 -20.65 0.01 -52.78
N GLY A 488 -19.38 -0.08 -53.18
CA GLY A 488 -18.84 0.46 -54.45
C GLY A 488 -18.78 -0.54 -55.62
N THR A 489 -19.31 -1.75 -55.44
CA THR A 489 -19.50 -2.78 -56.49
C THR A 489 -20.97 -3.13 -56.59
#